data_AF-A0A7X6XXZ8-F1
#
_entry.id   AF-A0A7X6XXZ8-F1
#
_cell.length_a   1.000
_cell.length_b   1.000
_cell.length_c   1.000
_cell.angle_alpha   90.00
_cell.angle_beta   90.00
_cell.angle_gamma   90.00
#
_symmetry.space_group_name_H-M   'P 1'
#
loop_
_entity.id
_entity.type
_entity.pdbx_description
1 polymer ?
#
loop_
_entity_poly.entity_id
_entity_poly.type
_entity_poly.pdbx_seq_one_letter_code
_entity_poly.pdbx_strand_id
1 'polypeptide(L)'
;MIYIAGSLFTEAEISQRKKEGKLIRESLPEANVFNPIESEVNDKTRLPKSEDIFKVDYGIIKDSDYLLFNLDNESDAGVFMELGQALEAGKRNIYPVLSDIRMAQAGEYSDKYVPFGFNQYVIGALDYYKIKLFTNSEDAIKALVEDYKKENK
;
A
#
# COMPACT_ATOMS: atom_id res chain seq x y z
N MET A 1 -4.09 9.58 10.67
CA MET A 1 -4.98 8.82 9.75
C MET A 1 -4.20 7.68 9.09
N ILE A 2 -4.87 6.57 8.74
CA ILE A 2 -4.27 5.40 8.07
C ILE A 2 -4.82 5.31 6.64
N TYR A 3 -3.93 5.24 5.64
CA TYR A 3 -4.26 5.03 4.23
C TYR A 3 -3.93 3.61 3.77
N ILE A 4 -4.81 2.98 2.99
CA ILE A 4 -4.57 1.67 2.40
C ILE A 4 -4.49 1.81 0.88
N ALA A 5 -3.27 1.86 0.35
CA ALA A 5 -2.98 1.83 -1.07
C ALA A 5 -2.85 0.39 -1.56
N GLY A 6 -3.46 0.08 -2.70
CA GLY A 6 -3.32 -1.19 -3.37
C GLY A 6 -4.35 -1.33 -4.47
N SER A 7 -4.04 -2.17 -5.46
CA SER A 7 -4.97 -2.43 -6.56
C SER A 7 -6.32 -2.92 -6.07
N LEU A 8 -7.35 -2.59 -6.84
CA LEU A 8 -8.76 -2.75 -6.47
C LEU A 8 -9.65 -3.05 -7.69
N PHE A 9 -9.08 -3.66 -8.73
CA PHE A 9 -9.74 -3.87 -10.02
C PHE A 9 -10.40 -5.24 -10.14
N THR A 10 -9.84 -6.23 -9.45
CA THR A 10 -10.31 -7.62 -9.46
C THR A 10 -11.00 -8.01 -8.15
N GLU A 11 -11.80 -9.07 -8.17
CA GLU A 11 -12.46 -9.60 -6.96
C GLU A 11 -11.46 -9.98 -5.87
N ALA A 12 -10.30 -10.55 -6.25
CA ALA A 12 -9.25 -10.94 -5.33
C ALA A 12 -8.60 -9.72 -4.66
N GLU A 13 -8.25 -8.71 -5.46
CA GLU A 13 -7.70 -7.43 -4.99
C GLU A 13 -8.67 -6.73 -4.04
N ILE A 14 -9.94 -6.60 -4.45
CA ILE A 14 -10.99 -5.98 -3.62
C ILE A 14 -11.16 -6.73 -2.30
N SER A 15 -11.18 -8.06 -2.33
CA SER A 15 -11.30 -8.90 -1.14
C SER A 15 -10.11 -8.68 -0.20
N GLN A 16 -8.91 -8.57 -0.76
CA GLN A 16 -7.69 -8.29 0.00
C GLN A 16 -7.72 -6.90 0.64
N ARG A 17 -8.08 -5.84 -0.10
CA ARG A 17 -8.22 -4.47 0.44
C ARG A 17 -9.24 -4.41 1.58
N LYS A 18 -10.36 -5.13 1.46
CA LYS A 18 -11.38 -5.23 2.52
C LYS A 18 -10.88 -6.00 3.74
N LYS A 19 -10.13 -7.09 3.54
CA LYS A 19 -9.49 -7.85 4.62
C LYS A 19 -8.52 -6.97 5.41
N GLU A 20 -7.66 -6.23 4.71
CA GLU A 20 -6.68 -5.32 5.31
C GLU A 20 -7.36 -4.23 6.15
N GLY A 21 -8.37 -3.55 5.58
CA GLY A 21 -9.14 -2.54 6.29
C GLY A 21 -9.85 -3.09 7.53
N LYS A 22 -10.42 -4.29 7.44
CA LYS A 22 -11.05 -4.98 8.59
C LYS A 22 -10.04 -5.25 9.71
N LEU A 23 -8.89 -5.85 9.39
CA LEU A 23 -7.86 -6.20 10.38
C LEU A 23 -7.33 -4.96 11.13
N ILE A 24 -7.10 -3.86 10.41
CA ILE A 24 -6.66 -2.60 11.01
C ILE A 24 -7.73 -2.06 11.96
N ARG A 25 -8.99 -1.99 11.52
CA ARG A 25 -10.11 -1.46 12.35
C ARG A 25 -10.39 -2.30 13.58
N GLU A 26 -10.27 -3.63 13.50
CA GLU A 26 -10.39 -4.51 14.66
C GLU A 26 -9.24 -4.31 15.66
N SER A 27 -8.04 -4.01 15.16
CA SER A 27 -6.84 -3.83 15.98
C SER A 27 -6.70 -2.42 16.58
N LEU A 28 -7.31 -1.43 15.93
CA LEU A 28 -7.31 0.00 16.25
C LEU A 28 -8.72 0.61 16.03
N PRO A 29 -9.71 0.31 16.89
CA PRO A 29 -11.08 0.80 16.72
C PRO A 29 -11.21 2.33 16.70
N GLU A 30 -10.28 3.04 17.32
CA GLU A 30 -10.22 4.51 17.40
C GLU A 30 -9.54 5.17 16.20
N ALA A 31 -8.83 4.41 15.37
CA ALA A 31 -8.08 4.96 14.25
C ALA A 31 -9.00 5.32 13.09
N ASN A 32 -8.76 6.47 12.48
CA ASN A 32 -9.38 6.84 11.21
C ASN A 32 -8.67 6.11 10.05
N VAL A 33 -9.37 5.18 9.40
CA VAL A 33 -8.86 4.33 8.31
C VAL A 33 -9.57 4.66 7.02
N PHE A 34 -8.82 5.17 6.05
CA PHE A 34 -9.28 5.38 4.69
C PHE A 34 -8.86 4.21 3.77
N ASN A 35 -9.84 3.63 3.10
CA ASN A 35 -9.65 2.56 2.13
C ASN A 35 -10.28 2.98 0.80
N PRO A 36 -9.50 3.22 -0.28
CA PRO A 36 -10.00 3.75 -1.54
C PRO A 36 -11.16 2.95 -2.15
N ILE A 37 -11.21 1.62 -1.95
CA ILE A 37 -12.32 0.79 -2.45
C ILE A 37 -13.68 1.12 -1.82
N GLU A 38 -13.69 1.79 -0.67
CA GLU A 38 -14.89 2.25 0.03
C GLU A 38 -15.22 3.71 -0.31
N SER A 39 -14.39 4.39 -1.11
CA SER A 39 -14.55 5.79 -1.49
C SER A 39 -15.59 5.97 -2.60
N GLU A 40 -16.37 7.06 -2.51
CA GLU A 40 -17.38 7.41 -3.52
C GLU A 40 -16.78 7.63 -4.93
N VAL A 41 -15.55 8.13 -5.01
CA VAL A 41 -14.86 8.33 -6.30
C VAL A 41 -14.42 7.02 -6.96
N ASN A 42 -14.56 5.88 -6.27
CA ASN A 42 -14.34 4.56 -6.83
C ASN A 42 -15.64 3.85 -7.24
N ASP A 43 -16.81 4.45 -7.02
CA ASP A 43 -18.04 4.01 -7.66
C ASP A 43 -18.03 4.40 -9.15
N LYS A 44 -17.64 3.43 -9.99
CA LYS A 44 -17.52 3.64 -11.45
C LYS A 44 -18.86 3.89 -12.13
N THR A 45 -20.00 3.61 -11.48
CA THR A 45 -21.32 3.95 -12.03
C THR A 45 -21.56 5.46 -12.04
N ARG A 46 -20.84 6.22 -11.21
CA ARG A 46 -20.94 7.68 -11.12
C ARG A 46 -20.06 8.44 -12.10
N LEU A 47 -19.29 7.74 -12.93
CA LEU A 47 -18.39 8.30 -13.94
C LEU A 47 -17.51 9.44 -13.39
N PRO A 48 -16.76 9.20 -12.29
CA PRO A 48 -15.94 10.22 -11.65
C PRO A 48 -14.86 10.73 -12.62
N LYS A 49 -14.55 12.03 -12.57
CA LYS A 49 -13.45 12.60 -13.37
C LYS A 49 -12.12 12.17 -12.76
N SER A 50 -11.12 11.96 -13.61
CA SER A 50 -9.75 11.64 -13.18
C SER A 50 -9.16 12.68 -12.22
N GLU A 51 -9.47 13.95 -12.41
CA GLU A 51 -9.04 15.04 -11.52
C GLU A 51 -9.65 14.92 -10.11
N ASP A 52 -10.92 14.49 -10.01
CA ASP A 52 -11.60 14.32 -8.72
C ASP A 52 -11.01 13.13 -7.96
N ILE A 53 -10.76 12.02 -8.66
CA ILE A 53 -10.07 10.85 -8.10
C ILE A 53 -8.71 11.26 -7.54
N PHE A 54 -7.88 11.93 -8.37
CA PHE A 54 -6.56 12.40 -7.95
C PHE A 54 -6.62 13.31 -6.73
N LYS A 55 -7.52 14.31 -6.72
CA LYS A 55 -7.63 15.26 -5.59
C LYS A 55 -8.01 14.59 -4.29
N VAL A 56 -8.92 13.62 -4.34
CA VAL A 56 -9.33 12.86 -3.15
C VAL A 56 -8.16 12.04 -2.62
N ASP A 57 -7.58 11.17 -3.45
CA ASP A 57 -6.54 10.24 -2.99
C ASP A 57 -5.27 11.01 -2.55
N TYR A 58 -4.83 12.00 -3.32
CA TYR A 58 -3.70 12.87 -2.96
C TYR A 58 -3.94 13.62 -1.64
N GLY A 59 -5.14 14.16 -1.44
CA GLY A 59 -5.51 14.86 -0.21
C GLY A 59 -5.41 13.94 1.01
N ILE A 60 -5.97 12.72 0.90
CA ILE A 60 -5.93 11.74 1.98
C ILE A 60 -4.51 11.26 2.27
N ILE A 61 -3.68 11.01 1.24
CA ILE A 61 -2.27 10.62 1.43
C ILE A 61 -1.51 11.72 2.18
N LYS A 62 -1.74 12.98 1.82
CA LYS A 62 -1.13 14.13 2.49
C LYS A 62 -1.54 14.24 3.96
N ASP A 63 -2.78 13.91 4.29
CA ASP A 63 -3.30 13.99 5.67
C ASP A 63 -3.07 12.69 6.47
N SER A 64 -2.56 11.63 5.82
CA SER A 64 -2.28 10.34 6.46
C SER A 64 -0.91 10.31 7.12
N ASP A 65 -0.87 9.66 8.28
CA ASP A 65 0.35 9.49 9.08
C ASP A 65 0.96 8.11 8.85
N TYR A 66 0.12 7.10 8.65
CA TYR A 66 0.51 5.71 8.39
C TYR A 66 -0.07 5.26 7.05
N LEU A 67 0.75 4.62 6.22
CA LEU A 67 0.36 4.22 4.88
C LEU A 67 0.73 2.76 4.62
N LEU A 68 -0.27 1.91 4.39
CA LEU A 68 -0.10 0.54 3.93
C LEU A 68 -0.12 0.53 2.40
N PHE A 69 0.89 -0.05 1.76
CA PHE A 69 0.96 -0.17 0.30
C PHE A 69 1.03 -1.63 -0.11
N ASN A 70 0.09 -2.13 -0.91
CA ASN A 70 0.24 -3.42 -1.58
C ASN A 70 0.81 -3.20 -2.98
N LEU A 71 2.01 -3.74 -3.20
CA LEU A 71 2.82 -3.54 -4.40
C LEU A 71 2.78 -4.76 -5.36
N ASP A 72 1.90 -5.73 -5.11
CA ASP A 72 1.90 -7.01 -5.84
C ASP A 72 1.57 -6.87 -7.33
N ASN A 73 0.77 -5.86 -7.68
CA ASN A 73 0.39 -5.59 -9.06
C ASN A 73 1.28 -4.50 -9.67
N GLU A 74 2.37 -4.90 -10.33
CA GLU A 74 3.31 -3.98 -10.99
C GLU A 74 2.70 -3.15 -12.13
N SER A 75 1.51 -3.53 -12.63
CA SER A 75 0.81 -2.78 -13.68
C SER A 75 -0.04 -1.64 -13.12
N ASP A 76 -0.24 -1.56 -11.80
CA ASP A 76 -0.98 -0.48 -11.16
C ASP A 76 -0.11 0.75 -10.96
N ALA A 77 -0.01 1.56 -12.01
CA ALA A 77 0.71 2.83 -11.97
C ALA A 77 0.17 3.80 -10.89
N GLY A 78 -1.09 3.65 -10.46
CA GLY A 78 -1.67 4.48 -9.41
C GLY A 78 -0.97 4.29 -8.08
N VAL A 79 -0.83 3.04 -7.63
CA VAL A 79 -0.18 2.70 -6.35
C VAL A 79 1.27 3.19 -6.31
N PHE A 80 2.01 3.07 -7.42
CA PHE A 80 3.40 3.56 -7.47
C PHE A 80 3.49 5.08 -7.47
N MET A 81 2.54 5.77 -8.10
CA MET A 81 2.43 7.23 -8.04
C MET A 81 2.14 7.71 -6.60
N GLU A 82 1.22 7.04 -5.91
CA GLU A 82 0.91 7.30 -4.49
C GLU A 82 2.12 7.06 -3.58
N LEU A 83 2.87 5.97 -3.79
CA LEU A 83 4.10 5.69 -3.04
C LEU A 83 5.14 6.79 -3.27
N GLY A 84 5.37 7.19 -4.53
CA GLY A 84 6.28 8.28 -4.85
C GLY A 84 5.88 9.60 -4.18
N GLN A 85 4.60 9.93 -4.17
CA GLN A 85 4.08 11.12 -3.48
C GLN A 85 4.29 11.04 -1.96
N ALA A 86 4.02 9.90 -1.35
CA ALA A 86 4.23 9.72 0.09
C ALA A 86 5.71 9.91 0.47
N LEU A 87 6.63 9.35 -0.33
CA LEU A 87 8.07 9.49 -0.11
C LEU A 87 8.55 10.94 -0.27
N GLU A 88 8.11 11.63 -1.31
CA GLU A 88 8.44 13.04 -1.58
C GLU A 88 7.90 13.96 -0.47
N ALA A 89 6.66 13.72 -0.04
CA ALA A 89 6.02 14.42 1.08
C ALA A 89 6.68 14.13 2.44
N GLY A 90 7.74 13.32 2.48
CA GLY A 90 8.52 13.03 3.67
C GLY A 90 7.82 12.09 4.65
N LYS A 91 6.80 11.33 4.21
CA LYS A 91 6.15 10.32 5.04
C LYS A 91 7.17 9.25 5.45
N ARG A 92 7.03 8.75 6.69
CA ARG A 92 7.98 7.79 7.29
C ARG A 92 7.32 6.49 7.72
N ASN A 93 6.07 6.52 8.17
CA ASN A 93 5.34 5.32 8.58
C ASN A 93 4.69 4.67 7.35
N ILE A 94 5.52 4.11 6.47
CA ILE A 94 5.12 3.42 5.23
C ILE A 94 5.37 1.92 5.40
N TYR A 95 4.36 1.12 5.07
CA TYR A 95 4.34 -0.33 5.23
C TYR A 95 4.06 -0.98 3.87
N PRO A 96 5.07 -1.15 3.00
CA PRO A 96 4.89 -1.77 1.71
C PRO A 96 4.87 -3.31 1.82
N VAL A 97 3.99 -3.93 1.03
CA VAL A 97 3.80 -5.38 0.93
C VAL A 97 4.12 -5.81 -0.49
N LEU A 98 5.03 -6.76 -0.64
CA LEU A 98 5.27 -7.51 -1.86
C LEU A 98 5.26 -8.99 -1.50
N SER A 99 4.11 -9.62 -1.70
CA SER A 99 3.76 -10.96 -1.27
C SER A 99 3.97 -12.06 -2.32
N ASP A 100 4.49 -11.70 -3.50
CA ASP A 100 4.84 -12.70 -4.52
C ASP A 100 5.81 -13.73 -3.95
N ILE A 101 5.34 -14.97 -3.85
CA ILE A 101 6.06 -16.09 -3.23
C ILE A 101 7.40 -16.39 -3.92
N ARG A 102 7.57 -15.96 -5.17
CA ARG A 102 8.79 -16.17 -5.95
C ARG A 102 9.94 -15.27 -5.50
N MET A 103 9.64 -14.16 -4.81
CA MET A 103 10.65 -13.19 -4.36
C MET A 103 11.72 -13.80 -3.46
N ALA A 104 11.33 -14.69 -2.54
CA ALA A 104 12.23 -15.24 -1.53
C ALA A 104 13.44 -16.00 -2.13
N GLN A 105 13.22 -16.65 -3.27
CA GLN A 105 14.22 -17.47 -3.97
C GLN A 105 14.66 -16.84 -5.29
N ALA A 106 14.19 -15.63 -5.62
CA ALA A 106 14.46 -15.01 -6.92
C ALA A 106 15.97 -14.90 -7.22
N GLY A 107 16.80 -14.68 -6.18
CA GLY A 107 18.26 -14.64 -6.28
C GLY A 107 18.95 -15.99 -6.47
N GLU A 108 18.23 -17.11 -6.33
CA GLU A 108 18.75 -18.47 -6.59
C GLU A 108 18.60 -18.87 -8.06
N TYR A 109 17.74 -18.20 -8.81
CA TYR A 109 17.60 -18.37 -10.27
C TYR A 109 18.68 -17.57 -11.00
N SER A 110 19.07 -18.03 -12.19
CA SER A 110 20.07 -17.36 -13.02
C SER A 110 19.54 -16.96 -14.40
N ASP A 111 20.11 -15.90 -14.98
CA ASP A 111 19.85 -15.42 -16.33
C ASP A 111 18.35 -15.27 -16.65
N LYS A 112 17.88 -15.95 -17.70
CA LYS A 112 16.50 -15.94 -18.18
C LYS A 112 15.53 -16.80 -17.35
N TYR A 113 16.03 -17.50 -16.32
CA TYR A 113 15.20 -18.39 -15.48
C TYR A 113 14.62 -17.69 -14.26
N VAL A 114 14.99 -16.42 -14.01
CA VAL A 114 14.41 -15.62 -12.93
C VAL A 114 12.90 -15.50 -13.16
N PRO A 115 12.07 -16.13 -12.31
CA PRO A 115 10.65 -16.31 -12.59
C PRO A 115 9.83 -15.06 -12.30
N PHE A 116 10.42 -14.13 -11.55
CA PHE A 116 9.83 -12.88 -11.12
C PHE A 116 10.93 -11.90 -10.72
N GLY A 117 10.76 -10.64 -11.09
CA GLY A 117 11.63 -9.56 -10.65
C GLY A 117 10.79 -8.31 -10.49
N PHE A 118 11.12 -7.51 -9.49
CA PHE A 118 10.40 -6.28 -9.17
C PHE A 118 11.20 -5.06 -9.64
N ASN A 119 10.52 -3.98 -10.01
CA ASN A 119 11.19 -2.75 -10.43
C ASN A 119 12.21 -2.25 -9.39
N GLN A 120 13.50 -2.28 -9.75
CA GLN A 120 14.60 -1.95 -8.83
C GLN A 120 14.67 -0.46 -8.46
N TYR A 121 14.05 0.43 -9.22
CA TYR A 121 13.91 1.84 -8.82
C TYR A 121 12.99 1.97 -7.61
N VAL A 122 11.92 1.17 -7.54
CA VAL A 122 11.01 1.12 -6.39
C VAL A 122 11.71 0.52 -5.18
N ILE A 123 12.39 -0.62 -5.35
CA ILE A 123 13.17 -1.25 -4.25
C ILE A 123 14.25 -0.29 -3.72
N GLY A 124 15.02 0.34 -4.62
CA GLY A 124 16.07 1.28 -4.24
C GLY A 124 15.53 2.50 -3.48
N ALA A 125 14.32 2.98 -3.80
CA ALA A 125 13.68 4.04 -3.03
C ALA A 125 13.35 3.58 -1.61
N LEU A 126 12.76 2.39 -1.43
CA LEU A 126 12.48 1.84 -0.11
C LEU A 126 13.76 1.68 0.72
N ASP A 127 14.82 1.14 0.13
CA ASP A 127 16.12 0.98 0.78
C ASP A 127 16.76 2.32 1.18
N TYR A 128 16.73 3.32 0.28
CA TYR A 128 17.27 4.66 0.54
C TYR A 128 16.58 5.32 1.74
N TYR A 129 15.25 5.22 1.82
CA TYR A 129 14.47 5.75 2.95
C TYR A 129 14.41 4.80 4.15
N LYS A 130 15.10 3.65 4.11
CA LYS A 130 15.15 2.62 5.16
C LYS A 130 13.76 2.09 5.54
N ILE A 131 12.88 1.95 4.55
CA ILE A 131 11.53 1.42 4.70
C ILE A 131 11.59 -0.09 4.55
N LYS A 132 11.09 -0.81 5.55
CA LYS A 132 11.05 -2.28 5.53
C LYS A 132 9.98 -2.77 4.55
N LEU A 133 10.38 -3.64 3.63
CA LEU A 133 9.45 -4.39 2.78
C LEU A 133 8.92 -5.64 3.51
N PHE A 134 7.61 -5.85 3.44
CA PHE A 134 6.94 -7.00 4.03
C PHE A 134 6.51 -8.00 2.96
N THR A 135 6.54 -9.29 3.28
CA THR A 135 6.16 -10.37 2.35
C THR A 135 4.72 -10.85 2.53
N ASN A 136 3.97 -10.25 3.45
CA ASN A 136 2.54 -10.49 3.64
C ASN A 136 1.89 -9.30 4.35
N SER A 137 0.59 -9.11 4.16
CA SER A 137 -0.13 -7.97 4.76
C SER A 137 -0.32 -8.08 6.27
N GLU A 138 -0.35 -9.28 6.84
CA GLU A 138 -0.59 -9.47 8.28
C GLU A 138 0.58 -8.93 9.12
N ASP A 139 1.81 -9.22 8.71
CA ASP A 139 3.02 -8.69 9.35
C ASP A 139 3.17 -7.18 9.15
N ALA A 140 2.82 -6.66 7.96
CA ALA A 140 2.83 -5.23 7.69
C ALA A 140 1.82 -4.49 8.57
N ILE A 141 0.59 -5.01 8.68
CA ILE A 141 -0.46 -4.45 9.55
C ILE A 141 -0.05 -4.54 11.01
N LYS A 142 0.54 -5.65 11.45
CA LYS A 142 1.03 -5.78 12.82
C LYS A 142 2.06 -4.71 13.16
N ALA A 143 3.05 -4.50 12.29
CA ALA A 143 4.05 -3.43 12.47
C ALA A 143 3.39 -2.04 12.52
N LEU A 144 2.47 -1.77 11.60
CA LEU A 144 1.70 -0.51 11.57
C LEU A 144 0.94 -0.28 12.88
N VAL A 145 0.24 -1.30 13.38
CA VAL A 145 -0.53 -1.22 14.63
C VAL A 145 0.39 -1.01 15.83
N GLU A 146 1.54 -1.67 15.87
CA GLU A 146 2.52 -1.50 16.95
C GLU A 146 3.06 -0.08 16.99
N ASP A 147 3.40 0.50 15.84
CA ASP A 147 3.94 1.85 15.76
C ASP A 147 2.87 2.92 16.04
N TYR A 148 1.64 2.73 15.53
CA TYR A 148 0.49 3.57 15.88
C TYR A 148 0.28 3.62 17.40
N LYS A 149 0.28 2.46 18.06
CA LYS A 149 0.10 2.37 19.53
C LYS A 149 1.26 2.96 20.32
N LYS A 150 2.47 3.06 19.77
CA LYS A 150 3.61 3.70 20.46
C LYS A 150 3.51 5.22 20.40
N GLU A 151 3.08 5.77 19.26
CA GLU A 151 3.05 7.21 19.02
C GLU A 151 1.79 7.90 19.57
N ASN A 152 0.72 7.13 19.82
CA ASN A 152 -0.57 7.64 20.32
C ASN A 152 -0.90 7.19 21.76
N LYS A 153 0.12 6.82 22.54
CA LYS A 153 0.04 6.58 23.99
C LYS A 153 0.45 7.81 24.77
#